data_AF-A0A0I9UTJ3-F1
#
_entry.id   AF-A0A0I9UTJ3-F1
#
_cell.length_a   1.000
_cell.length_b   1.000
_cell.length_c   1.000
_cell.angle_alpha   90.00
_cell.angle_beta   90.00
_cell.angle_gamma   90.00
#
_symmetry.space_group_name_H-M   'P 1'
#
loop_
_entity.id
_entity.type
_entity.pdbx_description
1 polymer ?
#
loop_
_entity_poly.entity_id
_entity_poly.type
_entity_poly.pdbx_seq_one_letter_code
_entity_poly.pdbx_strand_id
1 'polypeptide(L)'
;MEQHRAAQLPEALLMLSSAMEAGLPLRSAVTTVAESLEGPCAEDVRRLASSREAGVPDSRAWNDLASVEVWRDPAQDVSRAVDSGEGISELLSAHAAQLQVAAAEKTEKKARKA
;
A
#
# COMPACT_ATOMS: atom_id res chain seq x y z
N MET A 1 -8.95 -15.01 0.17
CA MET A 1 -8.23 -13.96 -0.60
C MET A 1 -7.71 -12.85 0.32
N GLU A 2 -8.54 -12.33 1.21
CA GLU A 2 -8.18 -11.23 2.14
C GLU A 2 -6.96 -11.52 3.03
N GLN A 3 -6.84 -12.73 3.58
CA GLN A 3 -5.65 -13.10 4.39
C GLN A 3 -4.34 -13.08 3.58
N HIS A 4 -4.37 -13.43 2.29
CA HIS A 4 -3.17 -13.36 1.44
C HIS A 4 -2.79 -11.90 1.14
N ARG A 5 -3.78 -11.02 0.92
CA ARG A 5 -3.50 -9.58 0.81
C ARG A 5 -2.94 -9.01 2.10
N ALA A 6 -3.52 -9.36 3.25
CA ALA A 6 -3.04 -8.88 4.55
C ALA A 6 -1.57 -9.28 4.82
N ALA A 7 -1.18 -10.49 4.41
CA ALA A 7 0.20 -10.96 4.52
C ALA A 7 1.16 -10.23 3.56
N GLN A 8 0.68 -9.85 2.37
CA GLN A 8 1.49 -9.22 1.33
C GLN A 8 1.54 -7.69 1.44
N LEU A 9 0.54 -7.05 2.03
CA LEU A 9 0.42 -5.61 2.12
C LEU A 9 1.70 -4.90 2.64
N PRO A 10 2.42 -5.39 3.67
CA PRO A 10 3.63 -4.71 4.13
C PRO A 10 4.72 -4.61 3.06
N GLU A 11 4.89 -5.65 2.25
CA GLU A 11 5.83 -5.65 1.12
C GLU A 11 5.43 -4.62 0.07
N ALA A 12 4.14 -4.58 -0.30
CA ALA A 12 3.63 -3.63 -1.28
C ALA A 12 3.85 -2.16 -0.83
N LEU A 13 3.58 -1.86 0.45
CA LEU A 13 3.79 -0.54 1.03
C LEU A 13 5.28 -0.16 1.09
N LEU A 14 6.16 -1.10 1.45
CA LEU A 14 7.61 -0.88 1.43
C LEU A 14 8.12 -0.61 0.02
N MET A 15 7.71 -1.40 -0.97
CA MET A 15 8.13 -1.18 -2.35
C MET A 15 7.71 0.21 -2.87
N LEU A 16 6.49 0.66 -2.54
CA LEU A 16 6.03 2.01 -2.89
C LEU A 16 6.86 3.08 -2.18
N SER A 17 7.12 2.93 -0.88
CA SER A 17 7.97 3.84 -0.12
C SER A 17 9.38 3.93 -0.69
N SER A 18 10.04 2.79 -0.88
CA SER A 18 11.42 2.73 -1.37
C SER A 18 11.57 3.28 -2.79
N ALA A 19 10.57 3.07 -3.66
CA ALA A 19 10.55 3.68 -4.98
C ALA A 19 10.54 5.22 -4.89
N MET A 20 9.74 5.77 -3.96
CA MET A 20 9.66 7.22 -3.74
C MET A 20 10.91 7.80 -3.08
N GLU A 21 11.48 7.09 -2.10
CA GLU A 21 12.77 7.45 -1.48
C GLU A 21 13.92 7.44 -2.49
N ALA A 22 13.85 6.59 -3.51
CA ALA A 22 14.77 6.60 -4.67
C ALA A 22 14.52 7.78 -5.64
N GLY A 23 13.58 8.67 -5.33
CA GLY A 23 13.29 9.89 -6.07
C GLY A 23 12.15 9.77 -7.09
N LEU A 24 11.44 8.64 -7.16
CA LEU A 24 10.29 8.53 -8.05
C LEU A 24 9.09 9.31 -7.51
N PRO A 25 8.40 10.11 -8.35
CA PRO A 25 7.09 10.65 -7.99
C PRO A 25 6.10 9.52 -7.73
N LEU A 26 5.09 9.77 -6.86
CA LEU A 26 4.06 8.78 -6.51
C LEU A 26 3.39 8.12 -7.72
N ARG A 27 3.16 8.87 -8.81
CA ARG A 27 2.60 8.29 -10.05
C ARG A 27 3.50 7.19 -10.60
N SER A 28 4.78 7.49 -10.78
CA SER A 28 5.77 6.54 -11.30
C SER A 28 6.03 5.39 -10.33
N ALA A 29 6.10 5.65 -9.03
CA ALA A 29 6.29 4.60 -8.02
C ALA A 29 5.16 3.56 -8.07
N VAL A 30 3.90 3.98 -8.19
CA VAL A 30 2.76 3.07 -8.33
C VAL A 30 2.86 2.23 -9.60
N THR A 31 3.21 2.81 -10.75
CA THR A 31 3.40 2.06 -12.00
C THR A 31 4.54 1.05 -11.87
N THR A 32 5.70 1.45 -11.35
CA THR A 32 6.86 0.56 -11.15
C THR A 32 6.51 -0.61 -10.23
N VAL A 33 5.80 -0.37 -9.12
CA VAL A 33 5.38 -1.43 -8.21
C VAL A 33 4.30 -2.32 -8.83
N ALA A 34 3.37 -1.77 -9.62
CA ALA A 34 2.34 -2.54 -10.32
C ALA A 34 2.94 -3.57 -11.30
N GLU A 35 4.06 -3.23 -11.93
CA GLU A 35 4.82 -4.07 -12.86
C GLU A 35 5.70 -5.11 -12.14
N SER A 36 6.20 -4.78 -10.95
CA SER A 36 7.19 -5.60 -10.23
C SER A 36 6.57 -6.54 -9.19
N LEU A 37 5.44 -6.16 -8.60
CA LEU A 37 4.77 -6.92 -7.56
C LEU A 37 3.97 -8.07 -8.18
N GLU A 38 4.02 -9.24 -7.54
CA GLU A 38 3.22 -10.42 -7.91
C GLU A 38 2.21 -10.73 -6.80
N GLY A 39 1.12 -11.44 -7.09
CA GLY A 39 0.13 -11.81 -6.07
C GLY A 39 -1.03 -10.81 -5.88
N PRO A 40 -1.87 -10.99 -4.85
CA PRO A 40 -3.18 -10.34 -4.77
C PRO A 40 -3.11 -8.81 -4.55
N CYS A 41 -2.12 -8.30 -3.84
CA CYS A 41 -1.92 -6.84 -3.73
C CYS A 41 -1.47 -6.23 -5.06
N ALA A 42 -0.81 -6.99 -5.93
CA ALA A 42 -0.40 -6.50 -7.24
C ALA A 42 -1.59 -6.21 -8.16
N GLU A 43 -2.66 -6.99 -8.07
CA GLU A 43 -3.91 -6.72 -8.80
C GLU A 43 -4.53 -5.40 -8.36
N ASP A 44 -4.53 -5.12 -7.06
CA ASP A 44 -5.07 -3.89 -6.50
C ASP A 44 -4.25 -2.67 -6.96
N VAL A 45 -2.91 -2.77 -6.91
CA VAL A 45 -1.99 -1.71 -7.35
C VAL A 45 -2.06 -1.50 -8.88
N ARG A 46 -2.21 -2.57 -9.67
CA ARG A 46 -2.45 -2.46 -11.13
C ARG A 46 -3.76 -1.74 -11.43
N ARG A 47 -4.84 -2.06 -10.72
CA ARG A 47 -6.12 -1.35 -10.87
C ARG A 47 -5.98 0.13 -10.52
N LEU A 48 -5.24 0.46 -9.46
CA LEU A 48 -4.92 1.84 -9.08
C LEU A 48 -4.12 2.55 -10.19
N ALA A 49 -3.12 1.90 -10.78
CA ALA A 49 -2.34 2.46 -11.88
C ALA A 49 -3.25 2.74 -13.10
N SER A 50 -4.04 1.76 -13.53
CA SER A 50 -4.92 1.89 -14.70
C SER A 50 -6.01 2.95 -14.52
N SER A 51 -6.57 3.13 -13.32
CA SER A 51 -7.58 4.18 -13.10
C SER A 51 -6.98 5.58 -13.26
N ARG A 52 -5.74 5.79 -12.79
CA ARG A 52 -5.01 7.05 -12.91
C ARG A 52 -4.58 7.32 -14.35
N GLU A 53 -4.20 6.29 -15.10
CA GLU A 53 -3.94 6.38 -16.54
C GLU A 53 -5.20 6.77 -17.32
N ALA A 54 -6.37 6.28 -16.90
CA ALA A 54 -7.67 6.68 -17.43
C ALA A 54 -8.13 8.09 -16.98
N GLY A 55 -7.28 8.83 -16.26
CA GLY A 55 -7.54 10.22 -15.86
C GLY A 55 -8.31 10.39 -14.55
N VAL A 56 -8.46 9.32 -13.76
CA VAL A 56 -9.03 9.46 -12.40
C VAL A 56 -8.03 10.25 -11.52
N PRO A 57 -8.49 11.28 -10.79
CA PRO A 57 -7.64 12.03 -9.87
C PRO A 57 -7.01 11.15 -8.80
N ASP A 58 -5.77 11.45 -8.40
CA ASP A 58 -4.99 10.63 -7.45
C ASP A 58 -5.74 10.39 -6.13
N SER A 59 -6.27 11.45 -5.49
CA SER A 59 -7.02 11.30 -4.23
C SER A 59 -8.27 10.42 -4.39
N ARG A 60 -8.98 10.52 -5.51
CA ARG A 60 -10.12 9.63 -5.79
C ARG A 60 -9.67 8.18 -6.00
N ALA A 61 -8.61 7.95 -6.76
CA ALA A 61 -8.11 6.62 -7.06
C ALA A 61 -7.64 5.88 -5.78
N TRP A 62 -6.98 6.60 -4.86
CA TRP A 62 -6.60 6.08 -3.55
C TRP A 62 -7.82 5.82 -2.64
N ASN A 63 -8.84 6.70 -2.65
CA ASN A 63 -10.09 6.43 -1.93
C ASN A 63 -10.83 5.19 -2.46
N ASP A 64 -10.82 4.97 -3.78
CA ASP A 64 -11.41 3.76 -4.36
C ASP A 64 -10.63 2.51 -3.91
N LEU A 65 -9.29 2.57 -3.83
CA LEU A 65 -8.48 1.48 -3.27
C LEU A 65 -8.81 1.22 -1.78
N ALA A 66 -9.12 2.26 -1.01
CA ALA A 66 -9.50 2.14 0.39
C ALA A 66 -10.80 1.35 0.64
N SER A 67 -11.57 1.04 -0.42
CA SER A 67 -12.69 0.11 -0.30
C SER A 67 -12.25 -1.35 -0.07
N VAL A 68 -10.99 -1.67 -0.37
CA VAL A 68 -10.38 -2.97 -0.05
C VAL A 68 -9.92 -2.92 1.40
N GLU A 69 -10.48 -3.81 2.24
CA GLU A 69 -10.36 -3.71 3.71
C GLU A 69 -8.92 -3.56 4.19
N VAL A 70 -8.00 -4.37 3.69
CA VAL A 70 -6.59 -4.31 4.10
C VAL A 70 -5.90 -3.01 3.70
N TRP A 71 -6.35 -2.36 2.61
CA TRP A 71 -5.78 -1.11 2.11
C TRP A 71 -6.40 0.13 2.73
N ARG A 72 -7.50 -0.01 3.49
CA ARG A 72 -8.34 1.10 3.95
C ARG A 72 -7.52 2.24 4.55
N ASP A 73 -6.77 1.94 5.61
CA ASP A 73 -6.02 2.94 6.37
C ASP A 73 -4.88 3.56 5.54
N PRO A 74 -3.94 2.79 4.95
CA PRO A 74 -2.87 3.39 4.16
C PRO A 74 -3.39 4.16 2.94
N ALA A 75 -4.43 3.68 2.26
CA ALA A 75 -4.95 4.35 1.07
C ALA A 75 -5.71 5.64 1.41
N GLN A 76 -6.45 5.69 2.52
CA GLN A 76 -7.08 6.94 2.99
C GLN A 76 -6.03 7.98 3.37
N ASP A 77 -4.98 7.56 4.06
CA ASP A 77 -3.91 8.45 4.48
C ASP A 77 -3.14 9.00 3.28
N VAL A 78 -2.80 8.15 2.30
CA VAL A 78 -2.20 8.61 1.04
C VAL A 78 -3.14 9.55 0.29
N SER A 79 -4.44 9.26 0.23
CA SER A 79 -5.42 10.16 -0.40
C SER A 79 -5.43 11.55 0.24
N ARG A 80 -5.25 11.66 1.55
CA ARG A 80 -5.20 12.97 2.22
C ARG A 80 -3.86 13.67 1.98
N ALA A 81 -2.79 12.91 2.02
CA ALA A 81 -1.43 13.40 1.83
C ALA A 81 -1.18 13.94 0.41
N VAL A 82 -1.77 13.34 -0.63
CA VAL A 82 -1.68 13.90 -2.00
C VAL A 82 -2.38 15.25 -2.14
N ASP A 83 -3.45 15.49 -1.37
CA ASP A 83 -4.17 16.76 -1.38
C ASP A 83 -3.47 17.81 -0.48
N SER A 84 -2.77 17.39 0.58
CA SER A 84 -2.04 18.27 1.52
C SER A 84 -0.58 18.55 1.16
N GLY A 85 0.01 17.77 0.24
CA GLY A 85 1.43 17.88 -0.16
C GLY A 85 2.41 17.24 0.84
N GLU A 86 1.95 16.28 1.65
CA GLU A 86 2.69 15.68 2.77
C GLU A 86 3.63 14.53 2.32
N GLY A 87 4.57 14.13 3.19
CA GLY A 87 5.59 13.10 2.94
C GLY A 87 5.03 11.67 2.85
N ILE A 88 4.52 11.29 1.68
CA ILE A 88 3.84 10.01 1.45
C ILE A 88 4.76 8.79 1.63
N SER A 89 6.05 8.88 1.31
CA SER A 89 6.98 7.75 1.48
C SER A 89 7.10 7.35 2.96
N GLU A 90 7.33 8.31 3.85
CA GLU A 90 7.41 8.07 5.30
C GLU A 90 6.12 7.46 5.84
N LEU A 91 4.97 7.93 5.35
CA LEU A 91 3.65 7.40 5.70
C LEU A 91 3.51 5.91 5.32
N LEU A 92 3.88 5.55 4.09
CA LEU A 92 3.83 4.17 3.60
C LEU A 92 4.77 3.25 4.39
N SER A 93 5.99 3.70 4.66
CA SER A 93 6.98 2.97 5.47
C SER A 93 6.47 2.73 6.89
N ALA A 94 5.85 3.73 7.52
CA ALA A 94 5.28 3.62 8.86
C ALA A 94 4.15 2.59 8.92
N HIS A 95 3.23 2.59 7.94
CA HIS A 95 2.17 1.58 7.83
C HIS A 95 2.74 0.17 7.66
N ALA A 96 3.76 0.00 6.81
CA ALA A 96 4.40 -1.29 6.63
C ALA A 96 5.02 -1.84 7.92
N ALA A 97 5.74 -0.98 8.66
CA ALA A 97 6.35 -1.36 9.94
C ALA A 97 5.29 -1.78 10.98
N GLN A 98 4.18 -1.05 11.07
CA GLN A 98 3.08 -1.39 11.98
C GLN A 98 2.46 -2.76 11.65
N LEU A 99 2.23 -3.05 10.37
CA LEU A 99 1.67 -4.33 9.94
C LEU A 99 2.62 -5.50 10.20
N GLN A 100 3.93 -5.30 10.02
CA GLN A 100 4.95 -6.31 10.33
C GLN A 100 4.99 -6.64 11.82
N VAL A 101 4.96 -5.62 12.69
CA VAL A 101 4.88 -5.82 14.15
C VAL A 101 3.61 -6.60 14.51
N ALA A 102 2.46 -6.21 13.95
CA ALA A 102 1.20 -6.90 14.21
C ALA A 102 1.20 -8.37 13.74
N ALA A 103 1.88 -8.67 12.64
CA ALA A 103 2.03 -10.03 12.12
C ALA A 103 2.93 -10.89 13.03
N ALA A 104 4.02 -10.32 13.55
CA ALA A 104 4.91 -10.99 14.50
C ALA A 104 4.18 -11.35 15.80
N GLU A 105 3.44 -10.40 16.39
CA GLU A 105 2.66 -10.64 17.62
C GLU A 105 1.62 -11.75 17.45
N LYS A 106 0.95 -11.81 16.29
CA LYS A 106 -0.03 -12.88 15.99
C LYS A 106 0.62 -14.25 15.96
N THR A 107 1.88 -14.33 15.53
CA THR A 107 2.64 -15.59 15.47
C THR A 107 3.06 -16.04 16.86
N GLU A 108 3.58 -15.12 17.69
CA GLU A 108 3.94 -15.42 19.09
C GLU A 108 2.75 -15.84 19.94
N LYS A 109 1.59 -15.16 19.80
CA LYS A 109 0.35 -15.52 20.51
C LYS A 109 -0.17 -16.89 20.11
N LYS A 110 0.05 -17.35 18.87
CA LYS A 110 -0.28 -18.71 18.43
C LYS A 110 0.70 -19.73 19.00
N ALA A 111 2.00 -19.44 18.98
CA ALA A 111 3.04 -20.32 19.51
C ALA A 111 2.91 -20.55 21.03
N ARG A 112 2.44 -19.55 21.79
CA ARG A 112 2.23 -19.67 23.25
C ARG A 112 0.96 -20.45 23.63
N LYS A 113 0.03 -20.66 22.68
CA LYS A 113 -1.25 -21.36 22.90
C LYS A 113 -1.25 -22.80 22.39
N ALA A 114 -0.18 -23.24 21.73
CA ALA A 114 0.04 -24.62 21.29
C ALA A 114 0.91 -25.36 22.31
#